data_AF-A0A0F5J936-F1
#
_entry.id   AF-A0A0F5J936-F1
#
_cell.length_a   1.000
_cell.length_b   1.000
_cell.length_c   1.000
_cell.angle_alpha   90.00
_cell.angle_beta   90.00
_cell.angle_gamma   90.00
#
_symmetry.space_group_name_H-M   'P 1'
#
loop_
_entity.id
_entity.type
_entity.pdbx_description
1 polymer ?
#
loop_
_entity_poly.entity_id
_entity_poly.type
_entity_poly.pdbx_seq_one_letter_code
_entity_poly.pdbx_strand_id
1 'polypeptide(L)'
;MDYDRIKILLEKYWECATTIDEERELRHFFSSDTLPLELRPYKAWFLTPEAEILPPLGKEFDLKVLQRIAKEKRQRHLRLFYSFSALVTFIIVLLFVLLLTSSFMIENCCV
;
A
#
# COMPACT_ATOMS: atom_id res chain seq x y z
N MET A 1 -2.30 -20.90 -35.09
CA MET A 1 -2.00 -20.18 -33.84
C MET A 1 -0.51 -19.94 -33.80
N ASP A 2 -0.10 -18.73 -33.44
CA ASP A 2 1.32 -18.33 -33.37
C ASP A 2 1.89 -18.69 -31.99
N TYR A 3 2.63 -19.80 -31.91
CA TYR A 3 3.23 -20.26 -30.66
C TYR A 3 4.39 -19.38 -30.20
N ASP A 4 5.03 -18.66 -31.13
CA ASP A 4 6.17 -17.79 -30.82
C ASP A 4 5.70 -16.55 -30.06
N ARG A 5 4.53 -16.01 -30.42
CA ARG A 5 3.85 -14.95 -29.66
C ARG A 5 3.56 -15.36 -28.21
N ILE A 6 3.04 -16.57 -27.99
CA ILE A 6 2.73 -17.06 -26.64
C ILE A 6 3.99 -17.24 -25.81
N LYS A 7 5.09 -17.72 -26.41
CA LYS A 7 6.38 -17.84 -25.72
C LYS A 7 6.91 -16.48 -25.26
N ILE A 8 6.81 -15.46 -26.11
CA ILE A 8 7.19 -14.07 -25.75
C ILE A 8 6.30 -13.54 -24.62
N LEU A 9 4.99 -13.78 -24.70
CA LEU A 9 4.06 -13.36 -23.65
C LEU A 9 4.32 -14.07 -22.32
N LEU A 10 4.71 -15.35 -22.34
CA LEU A 10 5.07 -16.10 -21.15
C LEU A 10 6.30 -15.50 -20.46
N GLU A 11 7.34 -15.17 -21.22
CA GLU A 11 8.55 -14.52 -20.69
C GLU A 11 8.19 -13.19 -20.03
N LYS A 12 7.40 -12.37 -20.73
CA LYS A 12 6.89 -11.09 -20.23
C LYS A 12 6.05 -11.26 -18.96
N TYR A 13 5.26 -12.33 -18.87
CA TYR A 13 4.45 -12.64 -17.69
C TYR A 13 5.35 -13.00 -16.49
N TRP A 14 6.40 -13.79 -16.70
CA TRP A 14 7.37 -14.12 -15.64
C TRP A 14 8.13 -12.89 -15.13
N GLU A 15 8.35 -11.90 -16.00
CA GLU A 15 8.91 -10.60 -15.66
C GLU A 15 7.89 -9.64 -15.00
N CYS A 16 6.64 -10.06 -14.81
CA CYS A 16 5.53 -9.23 -14.32
C CYS A 16 5.34 -7.95 -15.16
N ALA A 17 5.62 -8.01 -16.46
CA ALA A 17 5.54 -6.88 -17.38
C ALA A 17 4.27 -6.91 -18.26
N THR A 18 3.42 -7.93 -18.14
CA THR A 18 2.18 -8.09 -18.91
C THR A 18 1.12 -7.08 -18.57
N THR A 19 0.34 -6.72 -19.59
CA THR A 19 -0.92 -5.98 -19.43
C THR A 19 -2.09 -6.93 -19.22
N ILE A 20 -3.21 -6.41 -18.72
CA ILE A 20 -4.44 -7.20 -18.49
C ILE A 20 -4.93 -7.87 -19.78
N ASP A 21 -4.84 -7.18 -20.92
CA ASP A 21 -5.29 -7.74 -22.20
C ASP A 21 -4.35 -8.85 -22.71
N GLU A 22 -3.05 -8.74 -22.48
CA GLU A 22 -2.09 -9.82 -22.77
C GLU A 22 -2.31 -11.05 -21.88
N GLU A 23 -2.66 -10.85 -20.60
CA GLU A 23 -3.01 -11.95 -19.71
C GLU A 23 -4.35 -12.62 -20.08
N ARG A 24 -5.29 -11.86 -20.66
CA ARG A 24 -6.51 -12.43 -21.26
C ARG A 24 -6.17 -13.25 -22.49
N GLU A 25 -5.23 -12.79 -23.34
CA GLU A 25 -4.74 -13.55 -24.49
C GLU A 25 -4.11 -14.88 -24.04
N LEU A 26 -3.25 -14.86 -23.01
CA LEU A 26 -2.68 -16.09 -22.41
C LEU A 26 -3.78 -17.02 -21.90
N ARG A 27 -4.75 -16.52 -21.13
CA ARG A 27 -5.90 -17.32 -20.64
C ARG A 27 -6.71 -17.92 -21.77
N HIS A 28 -7.01 -17.14 -22.81
CA HIS A 28 -7.75 -17.63 -23.97
C HIS A 28 -6.98 -18.75 -24.68
N PHE A 29 -5.68 -18.59 -24.89
CA PHE A 29 -4.83 -19.63 -25.48
C PHE A 29 -4.84 -20.92 -24.64
N PHE A 30 -4.60 -20.83 -23.33
CA PHE A 30 -4.55 -21.99 -22.44
C PHE A 30 -5.93 -22.60 -22.12
N SER A 31 -7.03 -21.90 -22.42
CA SER A 31 -8.38 -22.46 -22.37
C SER A 31 -8.65 -23.47 -23.50
N SER A 32 -7.86 -23.45 -24.57
CA SER A 32 -7.99 -24.38 -25.68
C SER A 32 -7.55 -25.81 -25.30
N ASP A 33 -8.17 -26.82 -25.91
CA ASP A 33 -7.82 -28.23 -25.69
C ASP A 33 -6.60 -28.69 -26.50
N THR A 34 -6.26 -27.98 -27.58
CA THR A 34 -5.13 -28.33 -28.45
C THR A 34 -3.89 -27.51 -28.10
N LEU A 35 -3.12 -27.97 -27.10
CA LEU A 35 -1.86 -27.34 -26.68
C LEU A 35 -0.61 -28.17 -27.05
N PRO A 36 0.48 -27.52 -27.50
CA PRO A 36 1.78 -28.15 -27.68
C PRO A 36 2.30 -28.81 -26.41
N LEU A 37 3.03 -29.91 -26.54
CA LEU A 37 3.54 -30.70 -25.41
C LEU A 37 4.32 -29.84 -24.39
N GLU A 38 5.12 -28.90 -24.89
CA GLU A 38 5.96 -27.99 -24.09
C GLU A 38 5.15 -27.03 -23.21
N LEU A 39 3.93 -26.66 -23.64
CA LEU A 39 3.12 -25.64 -22.98
C LEU A 39 2.04 -26.24 -22.07
N ARG A 40 1.72 -27.53 -22.21
CA ARG A 40 0.73 -28.22 -21.36
C ARG A 40 0.96 -28.06 -19.85
N PRO A 41 2.21 -28.10 -19.32
CA PRO A 41 2.42 -27.94 -17.88
C PRO A 41 1.91 -26.61 -17.32
N TYR A 42 1.91 -25.55 -18.14
CA TYR A 42 1.48 -24.21 -17.74
C TYR A 42 -0.04 -24.02 -17.81
N LYS A 43 -0.79 -24.96 -18.41
CA LYS A 43 -2.25 -24.86 -18.59
C LYS A 43 -2.96 -24.55 -17.27
N ALA A 44 -2.59 -25.23 -16.19
CA ALA A 44 -3.20 -25.06 -14.87
C ALA A 44 -3.06 -23.64 -14.29
N TRP A 45 -2.07 -22.86 -14.72
CA TRP A 45 -1.84 -21.50 -14.19
C TRP A 45 -2.78 -20.48 -14.81
N PHE A 46 -3.26 -20.76 -16.02
CA PHE A 46 -4.12 -19.87 -16.79
C PHE A 46 -5.57 -20.38 -16.89
N LEU A 47 -5.87 -21.54 -16.30
CA LEU A 47 -7.23 -22.02 -16.10
C LEU A 47 -7.83 -21.31 -14.88
N THR A 48 -8.22 -20.05 -15.02
CA THR A 48 -8.96 -19.33 -13.99
C THR A 48 -10.38 -19.07 -14.47
N PRO A 49 -11.38 -19.85 -14.02
CA PRO A 49 -12.77 -19.61 -14.41
C PRO A 49 -13.38 -18.35 -13.78
N GLU A 50 -12.86 -17.85 -12.65
CA GLU A 50 -13.54 -16.77 -11.91
C GLU A 50 -13.05 -15.34 -12.18
N ALA A 51 -11.78 -15.11 -12.51
CA ALA A 51 -11.20 -13.76 -12.48
C ALA A 51 -11.77 -12.81 -13.56
N GLU A 52 -12.27 -13.33 -14.68
CA GLU A 52 -12.84 -12.50 -15.76
C GLU A 52 -14.31 -12.13 -15.56
N ILE A 53 -15.02 -12.89 -14.72
CA ILE A 53 -16.46 -12.73 -14.50
C ILE A 53 -16.75 -11.85 -13.28
N LEU A 54 -15.74 -11.57 -12.46
CA LEU A 54 -15.93 -10.70 -11.30
C LEU A 54 -16.36 -9.31 -11.78
N PRO A 55 -17.54 -8.83 -11.34
CA PRO A 55 -17.95 -7.48 -11.66
C PRO A 55 -16.88 -6.52 -11.14
N PRO A 56 -16.63 -5.41 -11.86
CA PRO A 56 -15.73 -4.38 -11.36
C PRO A 56 -16.18 -3.98 -9.95
N LEU A 57 -15.22 -3.76 -9.06
CA LEU A 57 -15.52 -3.43 -7.69
C LEU A 57 -16.38 -2.16 -7.66
N GLY A 58 -17.49 -2.21 -6.92
CA GLY A 58 -18.43 -1.10 -6.84
C GLY A 58 -17.84 0.12 -6.12
N LYS A 59 -18.43 1.29 -6.33
CA LYS A 59 -17.98 2.55 -5.70
C LYS A 59 -17.97 2.46 -4.17
N GLU A 60 -18.84 1.63 -3.59
CA GLU A 60 -18.90 1.38 -2.15
C GLU A 60 -17.62 0.73 -1.61
N PHE A 61 -16.97 -0.12 -2.41
CA PHE A 61 -15.68 -0.72 -2.06
C PHE A 61 -14.61 0.36 -1.99
N ASP A 62 -14.50 1.18 -3.03
CA ASP A 62 -13.53 2.27 -3.11
C ASP A 62 -13.70 3.23 -1.92
N LEU A 63 -14.95 3.61 -1.62
CA LEU A 63 -15.25 4.47 -0.48
C LEU A 63 -14.79 3.85 0.85
N LYS A 64 -15.05 2.55 1.08
CA LYS A 64 -14.61 1.87 2.31
C LYS A 64 -13.08 1.82 2.41
N VAL A 65 -12.39 1.52 1.31
CA VAL A 65 -10.92 1.48 1.26
C VAL A 65 -10.34 2.86 1.54
N LEU A 66 -10.83 3.89 0.85
CA LEU A 66 -10.38 5.28 1.03
C LEU A 66 -10.65 5.79 2.45
N GLN A 67 -11.81 5.47 3.03
CA GLN A 67 -12.10 5.80 4.42
C GLN A 67 -11.12 5.15 5.39
N ARG A 68 -10.75 3.88 5.16
CA ARG A 68 -9.78 3.18 6.01
C ARG A 68 -8.39 3.80 5.92
N ILE A 69 -7.93 4.10 4.70
CA ILE A 69 -6.67 4.81 4.46
C ILE A 69 -6.67 6.19 5.14
N ALA A 70 -7.75 6.95 5.00
CA ALA A 70 -7.88 8.28 5.60
C ALA A 70 -7.88 8.22 7.14
N LYS A 71 -8.56 7.23 7.73
CA LYS A 71 -8.57 7.01 9.19
C LYS A 71 -7.18 6.71 9.72
N GLU A 72 -6.44 5.83 9.07
CA GLU A 72 -5.06 5.48 9.46
C GLU A 72 -4.12 6.68 9.35
N LYS A 73 -4.24 7.47 8.27
CA LYS A 73 -3.48 8.71 8.09
C LYS A 73 -3.79 9.71 9.20
N ARG A 74 -5.07 9.94 9.52
CA ARG A 74 -5.49 10.83 10.62
C ARG A 74 -4.93 10.37 11.97
N GLN A 75 -5.01 9.08 12.28
CA GLN A 75 -4.46 8.53 13.51
C GLN A 75 -2.95 8.71 13.61
N ARG A 76 -2.21 8.52 12.51
CA ARG A 76 -0.76 8.76 12.46
C ARG A 76 -0.45 10.24 12.71
N HIS A 77 -1.15 11.16 12.04
CA HIS A 77 -0.96 12.60 12.25
C HIS A 77 -1.25 13.01 13.69
N LEU A 78 -2.34 12.51 14.28
CA LEU A 78 -2.67 12.80 15.68
C LEU A 78 -1.59 12.27 16.63
N ARG A 79 -1.10 11.04 16.45
CA ARG A 79 0.01 10.50 17.27
C ARG A 79 1.26 11.36 17.18
N LEU A 80 1.64 11.76 15.97
CA LEU A 80 2.79 12.64 15.76
C LEU A 80 2.57 14.00 16.43
N PHE A 81 1.39 14.60 16.27
CA PHE A 81 1.05 15.88 16.90
C PHE A 81 1.07 15.81 18.42
N TYR A 82 0.48 14.77 19.02
CA TYR A 82 0.52 14.57 20.47
C TYR A 82 1.95 14.34 20.97
N SER A 83 2.76 13.54 20.26
CA SER A 83 4.17 13.34 20.62
C SER A 83 4.98 14.63 20.59
N PHE A 84 4.76 15.48 19.59
CA PHE A 84 5.40 16.79 19.50
C PHE A 84 4.91 17.74 20.60
N SER A 85 3.60 17.76 20.86
CA SER A 85 3.01 18.59 21.92
C SER A 85 3.59 18.24 23.30
N ALA A 86 3.83 16.96 23.58
CA ALA A 86 4.42 16.52 24.84
C ALA A 86 5.84 17.07 25.03
N LEU A 87 6.67 17.05 23.98
CA LEU A 87 8.01 17.65 24.02
C LEU A 87 7.96 19.16 24.23
N VAL A 88 7.06 19.86 23.53
CA VAL A 88 6.88 21.31 23.70
C VAL A 88 6.42 21.64 25.13
N THR A 89 5.45 20.90 25.68
CA THR A 89 5.00 21.11 27.07
C THR A 89 6.12 20.89 28.08
N PHE A 90 6.99 19.90 27.86
CA PHE A 90 8.13 19.64 28.72
C PHE A 90 9.14 20.81 28.68
N ILE A 91 9.45 21.32 27.49
CA ILE A 91 10.33 22.49 27.32
C ILE A 91 9.75 23.72 28.02
N ILE A 92 8.45 23.98 27.87
CA ILE A 92 7.78 25.13 28.52
C ILE A 92 7.86 25.03 30.03
N VAL A 93 7.60 23.85 30.61
CA VAL A 93 7.68 23.64 32.06
C VAL A 93 9.12 23.84 32.56
N LEU A 94 10.12 23.31 31.86
CA LEU A 94 11.52 23.54 32.20
C LEU A 94 11.89 25.02 32.18
N LEU A 95 11.50 25.75 31.14
CA LEU A 95 11.72 27.20 31.05
C LEU A 95 11.02 27.94 32.20
N PHE A 96 9.80 27.55 32.55
CA PHE A 96 9.07 28.17 33.66
C PHE A 96 9.76 27.91 35.01
N VAL A 97 10.23 26.70 35.26
CA VAL A 97 11.00 26.37 36.47
C VAL A 97 12.32 27.16 36.53
N LEU A 98 13.02 27.30 35.40
CA LEU A 98 14.23 28.12 35.32
C LEU A 98 13.93 29.60 35.61
N LEU A 99 12.84 30.15 35.08
CA LEU A 99 12.40 31.52 35.37
C LEU A 99 12.05 31.72 36.85
N LEU A 100 11.29 30.80 37.45
CA LEU A 100 10.94 30.86 38.87
C LEU A 100 12.17 30.75 39.77
N THR A 101 13.09 29.83 39.49
CA THR A 101 14.31 29.65 40.27
C THR A 101 15.24 30.86 40.16
N SER A 102 15.40 31.43 38.96
CA SER A 102 16.16 32.68 38.78
C SER A 102 15.55 33.86 39.54
N SER A 103 14.23 34.00 39.52
CA SER A 103 13.52 35.06 40.26
C SER A 103 13.72 34.92 41.77
N PHE A 104 13.61 33.70 42.29
CA PHE A 104 13.83 33.40 43.72
C PHE A 104 15.28 33.64 44.16
N MET A 105 16.27 33.35 43.31
CA MET A 105 17.68 33.62 43.62
C MET A 105 17.99 35.12 43.62
N ILE A 106 17.37 35.91 42.75
CA ILE A 106 17.52 37.37 42.73
C ILE A 106 16.94 37.99 44.01
N GLU A 107 15.77 37.53 44.45
CA GLU A 107 15.11 38.04 45.66
C GLU A 107 15.90 37.72 46.94
N ASN A 108 16.51 36.53 47.02
CA ASN A 108 17.35 36.15 48.17
C ASN A 108 18.79 36.71 48.13
N CYS A 109 19.28 37.20 46.99
CA CYS A 109 20.60 37.86 46.91
C CYS A 109 20.55 39.37 47.19
N CYS A 110 19.36 39.98 47.25
CA CYS A 110 19.18 41.41 47.53
C CYS A 110 18.97 41.74 49.02
N VAL A 111 19.25 40.80 49.93
CA VAL A 111 19.25 40.97 51.40
C VAL A 111 20.65 40.73 51.93
#